data_AF-A0A328S8E4-F1
#
_entry.id   AF-A0A328S8E4-F1
#
_cell.length_a   1.000
_cell.length_b   1.000
_cell.length_c   1.000
_cell.angle_alpha   90.00
_cell.angle_beta   90.00
_cell.angle_gamma   90.00
#
_symmetry.space_group_name_H-M   'P 1'
#
loop_
_entity.id
_entity.type
_entity.pdbx_description
1 polymer ?
#
loop_
_entity_poly.entity_id
_entity_poly.type
_entity_poly.pdbx_seq_one_letter_code
_entity_poly.pdbx_strand_id
1 'polypeptide(L)'
;MQKFLITGEIYENRKRYVVFSSGEEYVFNIQECKASNNPSKEDKQILLKLREKELVDKLVKERDNFWRSIDFVDEDGNEVHVSNIKCYTYPTLISYELEQYRSALYN
;
A
#
# COMPACT_ATOMS: atom_id res chain seq x y z
N MET A 1 0.24 -0.18 -19.96
CA MET A 1 0.02 0.38 -18.60
C MET A 1 1.39 0.62 -17.98
N GLN A 2 1.64 1.79 -17.39
CA GLN A 2 2.91 2.07 -16.70
C GLN A 2 3.01 1.16 -15.46
N LYS A 3 4.17 0.51 -15.27
CA LYS A 3 4.40 -0.30 -14.06
C LYS A 3 4.55 0.63 -12.86
N PHE A 4 3.84 0.32 -11.78
CA PHE A 4 3.97 1.00 -10.49
C PHE A 4 3.81 0.03 -9.33
N LEU A 5 4.34 0.47 -8.18
CA LEU A 5 4.10 -0.08 -6.85
C LEU A 5 3.67 1.07 -5.94
N ILE A 6 2.54 0.94 -5.27
CA ILE A 6 2.09 1.88 -4.24
C ILE A 6 2.18 1.19 -2.89
N THR A 7 2.76 1.87 -1.91
CA THR A 7 2.76 1.44 -0.51
C THR A 7 2.00 2.45 0.34
N GLY A 8 1.42 2.03 1.46
CA GLY A 8 0.85 2.92 2.47
C GLY A 8 0.86 2.26 3.85
N GLU A 9 0.79 3.03 4.92
CA GLU A 9 0.89 2.53 6.29
C GLU A 9 -0.17 3.10 7.21
N ILE A 10 -0.76 2.25 8.04
CA ILE A 10 -1.51 2.66 9.22
C ILE A 10 -0.64 2.31 10.42
N TYR A 11 -0.01 3.32 11.01
CA TYR A 11 0.90 3.15 12.14
C TYR A 11 0.19 2.60 13.38
N GLU A 12 -1.02 3.06 13.66
CA GLU A 12 -1.82 2.65 14.82
C GLU A 12 -2.12 1.14 14.79
N ASN A 13 -2.49 0.64 13.61
CA ASN A 13 -2.76 -0.77 13.37
C ASN A 13 -1.51 -1.58 13.01
N ARG A 14 -0.34 -0.91 12.93
CA ARG A 14 0.95 -1.51 12.53
C ARG A 14 0.85 -2.33 11.25
N LYS A 15 0.10 -1.83 10.27
CA LYS A 15 -0.10 -2.47 8.98
C LYS A 15 0.51 -1.65 7.86
N ARG A 16 1.13 -2.35 6.91
CA ARG A 16 1.57 -1.79 5.64
C ARG A 16 0.81 -2.44 4.50
N TYR A 17 0.35 -1.63 3.57
CA TYR A 17 -0.43 -2.00 2.40
C TYR A 17 0.44 -1.83 1.16
N VAL A 18 0.37 -2.80 0.25
CA VAL A 18 1.20 -2.82 -0.95
C VAL A 18 0.30 -3.16 -2.13
N VAL A 19 0.37 -2.36 -3.20
CA VAL A 19 -0.49 -2.46 -4.38
C VAL A 19 0.37 -2.39 -5.63
N PHE A 20 0.31 -3.41 -6.47
CA PHE A 20 1.00 -3.46 -7.75
C PHE A 20 0.08 -3.07 -8.91
N SER A 21 0.67 -2.44 -9.92
CA SER A 21 0.00 -2.22 -11.22
C SER A 21 -0.47 -3.52 -11.92
N SER A 22 0.10 -4.69 -11.59
CA SER A 22 -0.36 -6.01 -12.06
C SER A 22 -1.68 -6.45 -11.42
N GLY A 23 -2.05 -5.82 -10.30
CA GLY A 23 -3.20 -6.16 -9.49
C GLY A 23 -2.90 -7.09 -8.31
N GLU A 24 -1.64 -7.50 -8.13
CA GLU A 24 -1.18 -8.12 -6.89
C GLU A 24 -1.23 -7.11 -5.74
N GLU A 25 -1.65 -7.57 -4.56
CA GLU A 25 -1.79 -6.74 -3.37
C GLU A 25 -1.44 -7.54 -2.11
N TYR A 26 -0.85 -6.86 -1.13
CA TYR A 26 -0.40 -7.46 0.12
C TYR A 26 -0.74 -6.55 1.30
N VAL A 27 -1.11 -7.18 2.42
CA VAL A 27 -1.22 -6.54 3.72
C VAL A 27 -0.17 -7.16 4.62
N PHE A 28 0.76 -6.34 5.08
CA PHE A 28 1.86 -6.77 5.93
C PHE A 28 1.64 -6.28 7.35
N ASN A 29 1.64 -7.20 8.31
CA ASN A 29 1.66 -6.86 9.73
C ASN A 29 3.10 -6.56 10.14
N ILE A 30 3.38 -5.30 10.46
CA ILE A 30 4.71 -4.80 10.83
C ILE A 30 5.19 -5.44 12.14
N GLN A 31 4.28 -5.71 13.09
CA GLN A 31 4.65 -6.30 14.38
C GLN A 31 4.99 -7.79 14.27
N GLU A 32 4.21 -8.53 13.48
CA GLU A 32 4.41 -9.97 13.29
C GLU A 32 5.46 -10.27 12.21
N CYS A 33 5.94 -9.23 11.51
CA CYS A 33 6.81 -9.33 10.35
C CYS A 33 6.29 -10.33 9.30
N LYS A 34 4.98 -10.43 9.12
CA LYS A 34 4.33 -11.44 8.24
C LYS A 34 3.22 -10.82 7.41
N ALA A 35 2.96 -11.36 6.22
CA ALA A 35 1.71 -11.03 5.54
C ALA A 35 0.52 -11.55 6.32
N SER A 36 -0.53 -10.75 6.34
CA SER A 36 -1.86 -11.25 6.59
C SER A 36 -2.35 -12.00 5.35
N ASN A 37 -2.50 -13.32 5.47
CA ASN A 37 -3.14 -14.14 4.44
C ASN A 37 -4.68 -13.99 4.45
N ASN A 38 -5.23 -13.22 5.38
CA ASN A 38 -6.68 -13.03 5.52
C ASN A 38 -6.98 -11.56 5.85
N PRO A 39 -6.92 -10.65 4.85
CA PRO A 39 -7.16 -9.22 5.05
C PRO A 39 -8.58 -8.97 5.57
N SER A 40 -8.69 -8.10 6.59
CA SER A 40 -9.96 -7.68 7.16
C SER A 40 -10.82 -6.90 6.14
N LYS A 41 -12.07 -6.58 6.50
CA LYS A 41 -12.91 -5.70 5.66
C LYS A 41 -12.27 -4.32 5.47
N GLU A 42 -11.79 -3.74 6.56
CA GLU A 42 -11.03 -2.48 6.58
C GLU A 42 -9.81 -2.56 5.64
N ASP A 43 -9.02 -3.64 5.73
CA ASP A 43 -7.85 -3.83 4.87
C ASP A 43 -8.20 -3.80 3.38
N LYS A 44 -9.32 -4.44 2.99
CA LYS A 44 -9.80 -4.45 1.61
C LYS A 44 -10.23 -3.06 1.15
N GLN A 45 -10.87 -2.27 2.01
CA GLN A 45 -11.26 -0.90 1.68
C GLN A 45 -10.02 -0.02 1.48
N ILE A 46 -9.00 -0.16 2.32
CA ILE A 46 -7.73 0.56 2.16
C ILE A 46 -7.06 0.21 0.83
N LEU A 47 -6.98 -1.08 0.49
CA LEU A 47 -6.43 -1.54 -0.78
C LEU A 47 -7.22 -0.98 -1.98
N LEU A 48 -8.55 -0.94 -1.88
CA LEU A 48 -9.41 -0.31 -2.88
C LEU A 48 -9.14 1.20 -3.01
N LYS A 49 -9.02 1.91 -1.89
CA LYS A 49 -8.69 3.34 -1.86
C LYS A 49 -7.34 3.63 -2.49
N LEU A 50 -6.31 2.84 -2.17
CA LEU A 50 -4.98 2.96 -2.79
C LEU A 50 -4.98 2.66 -4.30
N ARG A 51 -6.02 1.99 -4.81
CA ARG A 51 -6.23 1.70 -6.24
C ARG A 51 -7.17 2.68 -6.94
N GLU A 52 -7.75 3.65 -6.23
CA GLU A 52 -8.62 4.64 -6.85
C GLU A 52 -7.86 5.37 -7.96
N LYS A 53 -8.46 5.37 -9.15
CA LYS A 53 -7.82 5.91 -10.35
C LYS A 53 -7.33 7.33 -10.15
N GLU A 54 -8.11 8.18 -9.49
CA GLU A 54 -7.73 9.56 -9.22
C GLU A 54 -6.51 9.67 -8.30
N LEU A 55 -6.39 8.77 -7.31
CA LEU A 55 -5.23 8.71 -6.44
C LEU A 55 -4.01 8.20 -7.20
N VAL A 56 -4.13 7.10 -7.93
CA VAL A 56 -3.06 6.50 -8.73
C VAL A 56 -2.54 7.50 -9.78
N ASP A 57 -3.44 8.17 -10.52
CA ASP A 57 -3.06 9.14 -11.54
C ASP A 57 -2.32 10.35 -10.96
N LYS A 58 -2.65 10.76 -9.72
CA LYS A 58 -1.89 11.79 -8.99
C LYS A 58 -0.51 11.27 -8.59
N LEU A 59 -0.45 10.11 -7.94
CA LEU A 59 0.78 9.53 -7.43
C LEU A 59 1.81 9.22 -8.53
N VAL A 60 1.37 8.69 -9.67
CA VAL A 60 2.25 8.36 -10.79
C VAL A 60 2.83 9.63 -11.46
N LYS A 61 2.10 10.75 -11.44
CA LYS A 61 2.57 12.03 -12.02
C LYS A 61 3.62 12.72 -11.15
N GLU A 62 3.50 12.61 -9.83
CA GLU A 62 4.39 13.32 -8.89
C GLU A 62 5.81 12.73 -8.83
N ARG A 63 6.01 11.49 -9.31
CA ARG A 63 7.28 10.73 -9.30
C ARG A 63 7.85 10.52 -7.88
N ASP A 64 8.80 9.59 -7.77
CA ASP A 64 9.14 8.84 -6.56
C ASP A 64 9.30 9.65 -5.26
N ASN A 65 8.83 9.02 -4.17
CA ASN A 65 9.18 9.34 -2.78
C ASN A 65 8.52 10.59 -2.14
N PHE A 66 7.32 10.98 -2.58
CA PHE A 66 6.52 11.96 -1.84
C PHE A 66 5.82 11.33 -0.63
N TRP A 67 5.89 11.98 0.52
CA TRP A 67 5.15 11.58 1.73
C TRP A 67 3.73 12.08 1.59
N ARG A 68 2.79 11.17 1.30
CA ARG A 68 1.37 11.51 1.26
C ARG A 68 0.61 10.75 2.34
N SER A 69 -0.39 11.40 2.91
CA SER A 69 -1.43 10.76 3.70
C SER A 69 -2.77 10.92 3.02
N ILE A 70 -3.67 9.98 3.26
CA ILE A 70 -5.09 10.08 2.92
C ILE A 70 -5.92 9.77 4.16
N ASP A 71 -6.99 10.52 4.30
CA ASP A 71 -8.00 10.35 5.33
C ASP A 71 -9.31 10.01 4.63
N PHE A 72 -10.02 9.00 5.12
CA PHE A 72 -11.35 8.66 4.65
C PHE A 72 -12.17 8.01 5.76
N VAL A 73 -13.48 7.96 5.57
CA VAL A 73 -14.40 7.28 6.49
C VAL A 73 -14.68 5.88 5.92
N ASP A 74 -14.51 4.85 6.74
CA ASP A 74 -14.84 3.48 6.38
C ASP A 74 -16.36 3.24 6.33
N GLU A 75 -16.79 2.04 5.91
CA GLU A 75 -18.21 1.67 5.85
C GLU A 75 -18.89 1.61 7.23
N ASP A 76 -18.12 1.48 8.32
CA ASP A 76 -18.61 1.42 9.71
C ASP A 76 -18.66 2.82 10.36
N GLY A 77 -18.23 3.86 9.65
CA GLY A 77 -18.22 5.25 10.11
C GLY A 77 -16.95 5.67 10.86
N ASN A 78 -15.91 4.85 10.87
CA ASN A 78 -14.63 5.17 11.51
C ASN A 78 -13.73 5.96 10.56
N GLU A 79 -12.99 6.93 11.12
CA GLU A 79 -11.95 7.63 10.38
C GLU A 79 -10.71 6.73 10.23
N VAL A 80 -10.27 6.55 8.99
CA VAL A 80 -9.09 5.77 8.63
C VAL A 80 -8.03 6.71 8.07
N HIS A 81 -6.88 6.74 8.73
CA HIS A 81 -5.71 7.51 8.31
C HIS A 81 -4.64 6.59 7.74
N VAL A 82 -4.41 6.67 6.43
CA VAL A 82 -3.30 5.96 5.77
C VAL A 82 -2.19 6.96 5.48
N SER A 83 -1.05 6.75 6.11
CA SER A 83 0.16 7.57 6.05
C SER A 83 1.24 6.93 5.18
N ASN A 84 2.39 7.61 5.03
CA ASN A 84 3.57 7.11 4.31
C ASN A 84 3.27 6.53 2.92
N ILE A 85 2.31 7.12 2.21
CA ILE A 85 1.96 6.64 0.89
C ILE A 85 3.10 6.98 -0.06
N LYS A 86 3.69 5.97 -0.69
CA LYS A 86 4.76 6.11 -1.67
C LYS A 86 4.34 5.45 -2.97
N CYS A 87 4.77 6.03 -4.09
CA CYS A 87 4.60 5.44 -5.40
C CYS A 87 5.97 5.28 -6.07
N TYR A 88 6.28 4.05 -6.43
CA TYR A 88 7.50 3.68 -7.13
C TYR A 88 7.15 3.38 -8.58
N THR A 89 7.83 4.04 -9.51
CA THR A 89 7.55 3.88 -10.95
C THR A 89 8.74 3.30 -11.72
N TYR A 90 9.93 3.32 -11.13
CA TYR A 90 11.13 2.71 -11.71
C TYR A 90 11.14 1.19 -11.46
N PRO A 91 11.32 0.35 -12.50
CA PRO A 91 11.31 -1.10 -12.36
C PRO A 91 12.31 -1.64 -11.33
N THR A 92 13.50 -1.05 -11.22
CA THR A 92 14.53 -1.45 -10.25
C THR A 92 14.10 -1.22 -8.81
N LEU A 93 13.46 -0.08 -8.51
CA LEU A 93 12.93 0.22 -7.18
C LEU A 93 11.73 -0.67 -6.84
N ILE A 94 10.86 -0.92 -7.82
CA ILE A 94 9.73 -1.85 -7.66
C ILE A 94 10.24 -3.26 -7.33
N SER A 95 11.26 -3.75 -8.06
CA SER A 95 11.87 -5.04 -7.79
C SER A 95 12.53 -5.09 -6.42
N TYR A 96 13.27 -4.06 -6.03
CA TYR A 96 13.93 -3.97 -4.72
C TYR A 96 12.94 -4.02 -3.56
N GLU A 97 11.88 -3.19 -3.61
CA GLU A 97 10.82 -3.19 -2.60
C GLU A 97 10.09 -4.54 -2.55
N LEU A 98 9.75 -5.11 -3.71
CA LEU A 98 9.12 -6.44 -3.79
C LEU A 98 9.99 -7.53 -3.14
N GLU A 99 11.31 -7.51 -3.35
CA GLU A 99 12.22 -8.46 -2.71
C GLU A 99 12.27 -8.27 -1.19
N GLN A 100 12.27 -7.03 -0.69
CA GLN A 100 12.16 -6.80 0.75
C GLN A 100 10.89 -7.39 1.34
N TYR A 101 9.74 -7.18 0.67
CA TYR A 101 8.48 -7.78 1.12
C TYR A 101 8.55 -9.30 1.07
N ARG A 102 8.99 -9.90 -0.05
CA ARG A 102 9.12 -11.35 -0.17
C ARG A 102 10.02 -11.94 0.90
N SER A 103 11.18 -11.36 1.16
CA SER A 103 12.07 -11.82 2.25
C SER A 103 11.39 -11.76 3.62
N ALA A 104 10.51 -10.79 3.85
CA ALA A 104 9.72 -10.71 5.06
C ALA A 104 8.56 -11.73 5.10
N LEU A 105 8.03 -12.15 3.95
CA LEU A 105 6.98 -13.18 3.86
C LEU A 105 7.47 -14.61 4.15
N TYR A 106 8.75 -14.88 3.89
CA TYR A 106 9.34 -16.22 3.99
C TYR A 106 10.16 -16.46 5.28
N ASN A 107 10.13 -15.53 6.25
CA ASN A 107 10.66 -15.71 7.61
C ASN A 107 9.52 -15.92 8.64
#